data_AF-A0A6J8BLH6-F1
#
_entry.id   AF-A0A6J8BLH6-F1
#
_cell.length_a   1.000
_cell.length_b   1.000
_cell.length_c   1.000
_cell.angle_alpha   90.00
_cell.angle_beta   90.00
_cell.angle_gamma   90.00
#
_symmetry.space_group_name_H-M   'P 1'
#
loop_
_entity.id
_entity.type
_entity.pdbx_description
1 polymer ?
#
loop_
_entity_poly.entity_id
_entity_poly.type
_entity_poly.pdbx_seq_one_letter_code
_entity_poly.pdbx_strand_id
1 'polypeptide(L)'
;MVVLDGVNHGIFSNGQLPIHLLIQDITLDTEYEKLLQDILQPISTFLLYCRGENGRVVLDSLNDYFVETNKILEPLLKAHQITIDPKEYKSHWVKQSQMWLSDLVGPDSTRINIESYFTYQSAFNPALFNESVSKVTIYLFSQLDTPVEKIDSNEIPLQIHARMFRRDAILKKLGIKQNDSSPERTCKDLNYASYVIAYNRSAEKIRKRFDKRNPGILFHEDIIIPSESSWNEKNILVTRHNRVLHVTSYAYITENNDADGHIFCTLLPPIRAMEWIYYGIYK
;
A
#
# COMPACT_ATOMS: atom_id res chain seq x y z
N MET A 1 -19.32 9.41 -11.47
CA MET A 1 -19.21 8.65 -10.20
C MET A 1 -19.06 9.66 -9.08
N VAL A 2 -19.80 9.51 -7.98
CA VAL A 2 -19.69 10.36 -6.79
C VAL A 2 -19.37 9.46 -5.60
N VAL A 3 -18.38 9.85 -4.80
CA VAL A 3 -18.09 9.18 -3.52
C VAL A 3 -18.77 9.98 -2.43
N LEU A 4 -19.68 9.31 -1.72
CA LEU A 4 -20.38 9.86 -0.56
C LEU A 4 -19.57 9.49 0.67
N ASP A 5 -19.20 10.48 1.47
CA ASP A 5 -18.34 10.26 2.62
C ASP A 5 -19.15 9.95 3.88
N GLY A 6 -18.64 9.02 4.68
CA GLY A 6 -19.26 8.66 5.97
C GLY A 6 -20.57 7.87 5.87
N VAL A 7 -20.92 7.41 4.67
CA VAL A 7 -22.04 6.50 4.42
C VAL A 7 -21.58 5.06 4.51
N ASN A 8 -22.49 4.17 4.88
CA ASN A 8 -22.27 2.73 4.88
C ASN A 8 -23.30 2.05 3.96
N HIS A 9 -23.20 0.74 3.76
CA HIS A 9 -24.14 0.03 2.89
C HIS A 9 -25.59 0.12 3.41
N GLY A 10 -25.74 0.24 4.73
CA GLY A 10 -27.02 0.33 5.42
C GLY A 10 -27.89 1.49 4.98
N ILE A 11 -27.30 2.62 4.57
CA ILE A 11 -28.06 3.81 4.15
C ILE A 11 -28.92 3.56 2.90
N PHE A 12 -28.49 2.64 2.04
CA PHE A 12 -29.17 2.30 0.77
C PHE A 12 -30.05 1.04 0.88
N SER A 13 -29.95 0.33 1.99
CA SER A 13 -30.87 -0.77 2.31
C SER A 13 -32.09 -0.20 3.04
N ASN A 14 -33.29 -0.69 2.78
CA ASN A 14 -34.55 -0.25 3.43
C ASN A 14 -34.64 -0.66 4.93
N GLY A 15 -33.53 -0.54 5.68
CA GLY A 15 -33.53 -0.52 7.14
C GLY A 15 -32.90 -1.72 7.84
N GLN A 16 -32.54 -2.81 7.15
CA GLN A 16 -31.82 -3.93 7.80
C GLN A 16 -30.82 -4.58 6.85
N LEU A 17 -29.55 -4.24 7.04
CA LEU A 17 -28.47 -5.10 6.56
C LEU A 17 -28.56 -6.46 7.29
N PRO A 18 -28.35 -7.59 6.60
CA PRO A 18 -28.10 -8.86 7.25
C PRO A 18 -27.05 -8.73 8.38
N ILE A 19 -27.23 -9.44 9.49
CA ILE A 19 -26.37 -9.33 10.69
C ILE A 19 -24.88 -9.47 10.34
N HIS A 20 -24.53 -10.38 9.43
CA HIS A 20 -23.15 -10.59 9.01
C HIS A 20 -22.56 -9.34 8.30
N LEU A 21 -23.37 -8.61 7.52
CA LEU A 21 -22.96 -7.34 6.93
C LEU A 21 -22.93 -6.23 7.98
N LEU A 22 -23.88 -6.15 8.90
CA LEU A 22 -23.85 -5.16 10.00
C LEU A 22 -22.58 -5.24 10.85
N ILE A 23 -22.08 -6.46 11.08
CA ILE A 23 -20.85 -6.68 11.85
C ILE A 23 -19.62 -6.19 11.06
N GLN A 24 -19.64 -6.35 9.74
CA GLN A 24 -18.53 -6.01 8.85
C GLN A 24 -18.58 -4.59 8.27
N ASP A 25 -19.72 -3.90 8.35
CA ASP A 25 -19.90 -2.59 7.73
C ASP A 25 -19.30 -1.46 8.58
N ILE A 26 -18.99 -0.35 7.92
CA ILE A 26 -18.48 0.84 8.60
C ILE A 26 -19.60 1.54 9.37
N THR A 27 -19.26 2.15 10.49
CA THR A 27 -20.23 2.97 11.25
C THR A 27 -20.43 4.29 10.53
N LEU A 28 -21.68 4.77 10.49
CA LEU A 28 -22.00 6.10 9.94
C LEU A 28 -21.23 7.20 10.68
N ASP A 29 -20.78 8.21 9.94
CA ASP A 29 -20.04 9.34 10.50
C ASP A 29 -20.96 10.35 11.21
N THR A 30 -22.25 10.37 10.87
CA THR A 30 -23.28 11.26 11.41
C THR A 30 -24.64 10.56 11.41
N GLU A 31 -25.66 11.24 11.94
CA GLU A 31 -27.06 10.77 11.95
C GLU A 31 -27.59 10.44 10.55
N TYR A 32 -28.43 9.40 10.50
CA TYR A 32 -28.97 8.83 9.26
C TYR A 32 -29.71 9.87 8.42
N GLU A 33 -30.56 10.69 9.04
CA GLU A 33 -31.39 11.69 8.37
C GLU A 33 -30.55 12.75 7.66
N LYS A 34 -29.44 13.17 8.28
CA LYS A 34 -28.52 14.14 7.70
C LYS A 34 -27.78 13.56 6.49
N LEU A 35 -27.30 12.32 6.59
CA LEU A 35 -26.67 11.64 5.46
C LEU A 35 -27.66 11.45 4.31
N LEU A 36 -28.91 11.11 4.59
CA LEU A 36 -29.91 10.95 3.55
C LEU A 36 -30.10 12.24 2.74
N GLN A 37 -30.12 13.41 3.40
CA GLN A 37 -30.16 14.70 2.72
C GLN A 37 -28.91 14.93 1.85
N ASP A 38 -27.72 14.67 2.41
CA ASP A 38 -26.44 14.81 1.69
C ASP A 38 -26.35 13.89 0.45
N ILE A 39 -27.03 12.75 0.46
CA ILE A 39 -27.11 11.79 -0.66
C ILE A 39 -28.14 12.21 -1.71
N LEU A 40 -29.30 12.70 -1.27
CA LEU A 40 -30.40 13.07 -2.18
C LEU A 40 -30.04 14.28 -3.05
N GLN A 41 -29.16 15.16 -2.59
CA GLN A 41 -28.76 16.34 -3.34
C GLN A 41 -27.96 16.04 -4.62
N PRO A 42 -26.88 15.23 -4.61
CA PRO A 42 -26.18 14.85 -5.85
C PRO A 42 -27.08 14.02 -6.77
N ILE A 43 -27.95 13.16 -6.23
CA ILE A 43 -28.92 12.39 -7.03
C ILE A 43 -29.90 13.31 -7.74
N SER A 44 -30.54 14.23 -7.01
CA SER A 44 -31.52 15.15 -7.59
C SER A 44 -30.87 16.07 -8.63
N THR A 45 -29.68 16.61 -8.35
CA THR A 45 -28.89 17.41 -9.30
C THR A 45 -28.60 16.63 -10.59
N PHE A 46 -28.19 15.36 -10.47
CA PHE A 46 -27.96 14.50 -11.63
C PHE A 46 -29.24 14.23 -12.43
N LEU A 47 -30.37 13.98 -11.76
CA LEU A 47 -31.66 13.79 -12.42
C LEU A 47 -32.14 15.04 -13.16
N LEU A 48 -31.95 16.24 -12.60
CA LEU A 48 -32.26 17.51 -13.27
C LEU A 48 -31.43 17.67 -14.55
N TYR A 49 -30.12 17.42 -14.47
CA TYR A 49 -29.22 17.43 -15.63
C TYR A 49 -29.70 16.44 -16.71
N CYS A 50 -30.04 15.20 -16.35
CA CYS A 50 -30.56 14.21 -17.29
C CYS A 50 -31.89 14.61 -17.95
N ARG A 51 -32.70 15.46 -17.30
CA ARG A 51 -33.94 16.01 -17.87
C ARG A 51 -33.71 17.22 -18.78
N GLY A 52 -32.46 17.61 -19.00
CA GLY A 52 -32.06 18.73 -19.85
C GLY A 52 -31.94 20.06 -19.12
N GLU A 53 -32.04 20.07 -17.78
CA GLU A 53 -31.78 21.27 -16.99
C GLU A 53 -30.27 21.48 -16.83
N ASN A 54 -29.67 22.11 -17.85
CA ASN A 54 -28.24 22.37 -17.90
C ASN A 54 -27.89 23.81 -17.44
N GLY A 55 -28.70 24.35 -16.52
CA GLY A 55 -28.44 25.67 -15.95
C GLY A 55 -27.11 25.69 -15.19
N ARG A 56 -26.47 26.85 -15.13
CA ARG A 56 -25.16 27.04 -14.48
C ARG A 56 -25.09 26.43 -13.07
N VAL A 57 -26.14 26.59 -12.28
CA VAL A 57 -26.22 26.05 -10.90
C VAL A 57 -26.09 24.53 -10.86
N VAL A 58 -26.75 23.81 -11.78
CA VAL A 58 -26.71 22.35 -11.86
C VAL A 58 -25.32 21.87 -12.28
N LEU A 59 -24.73 22.52 -13.29
CA LEU A 59 -23.39 22.19 -13.78
C LEU A 59 -22.31 22.46 -12.73
N ASP A 60 -22.36 23.62 -12.07
CA ASP A 60 -21.42 23.99 -11.01
C ASP A 60 -21.51 22.98 -9.84
N SER A 61 -22.72 22.60 -9.44
CA SER A 61 -22.93 21.59 -8.37
C SER A 61 -22.39 20.21 -8.75
N LEU A 62 -22.62 19.73 -9.98
CA LEU A 62 -22.06 18.46 -10.45
C LEU A 62 -20.53 18.48 -10.51
N ASN A 63 -19.96 19.61 -10.93
CA ASN A 63 -18.52 19.80 -10.94
C ASN A 63 -17.94 19.76 -9.52
N ASP A 64 -18.60 20.39 -8.54
CA ASP A 64 -18.17 20.35 -7.14
C ASP A 64 -18.15 18.91 -6.61
N TYR A 65 -19.20 18.10 -6.87
CA TYR A 65 -19.21 16.69 -6.49
C TYR A 65 -18.10 15.87 -7.15
N PHE A 66 -17.78 16.17 -8.42
CA PHE A 66 -16.70 15.52 -9.14
C PHE A 66 -15.33 15.88 -8.54
N VAL A 67 -15.10 17.16 -8.21
CA VAL A 67 -13.88 17.64 -7.57
C VAL A 67 -13.70 16.99 -6.20
N GLU A 68 -14.74 16.93 -5.37
CA GLU A 68 -14.66 16.28 -4.06
C GLU A 68 -14.41 14.78 -4.17
N THR A 69 -15.05 14.10 -5.12
CA THR A 69 -14.80 12.68 -5.40
C THR A 69 -13.35 12.44 -5.78
N ASN A 70 -12.78 13.29 -6.64
CA ASN A 70 -11.39 13.17 -7.05
C ASN A 70 -10.43 13.38 -5.87
N LYS A 71 -10.70 14.33 -4.97
CA LYS A 71 -9.87 14.53 -3.76
C LYS A 71 -9.81 13.28 -2.89
N ILE A 72 -10.88 12.50 -2.84
CA ILE A 72 -10.95 11.25 -2.06
C ILE A 72 -10.24 10.11 -2.80
N LEU A 73 -10.45 9.96 -4.11
CA LEU A 73 -9.97 8.81 -4.88
C LEU A 73 -8.54 8.95 -5.42
N GLU A 74 -8.07 10.17 -5.70
CA GLU A 74 -6.75 10.40 -6.27
C GLU A 74 -5.61 9.80 -5.41
N PRO A 75 -5.64 9.87 -4.06
CA PRO A 75 -4.65 9.18 -3.24
C PRO A 75 -4.62 7.67 -3.45
N LEU A 76 -5.79 7.01 -3.58
CA LEU A 76 -5.89 5.57 -3.82
C LEU A 76 -5.28 5.21 -5.18
N LEU A 77 -5.60 5.98 -6.22
CA LEU A 77 -5.02 5.78 -7.56
C LEU A 77 -3.50 5.94 -7.54
N LYS A 78 -2.98 6.96 -6.86
CA LYS A 78 -1.52 7.19 -6.72
C LYS A 78 -0.84 6.09 -5.90
N ALA A 79 -1.48 5.59 -4.84
CA ALA A 79 -0.96 4.49 -4.04
C ALA A 79 -0.93 3.19 -4.87
N HIS A 80 -1.96 2.93 -5.66
CA HIS A 80 -2.01 1.81 -6.59
C HIS A 80 -0.88 1.89 -7.62
N GLN A 81 -0.68 3.04 -8.26
CA GLN A 81 0.42 3.27 -9.21
C GLN A 81 1.82 3.08 -8.60
N ILE A 82 2.01 3.44 -7.33
CA ILE A 82 3.28 3.20 -6.63
C ILE A 82 3.49 1.71 -6.38
N THR A 83 2.43 1.01 -6.03
CA THR A 83 2.45 -0.44 -5.81
C THR A 83 2.73 -1.18 -7.10
N ILE A 84 1.97 -0.89 -8.16
CA ILE A 84 2.02 -1.55 -9.47
C ILE A 84 1.81 -0.49 -10.56
N ASP A 85 2.78 -0.38 -11.47
CA ASP A 85 2.57 0.23 -12.78
C ASP A 85 2.35 -0.89 -13.81
N PRO A 86 1.10 -1.16 -14.21
CA PRO A 86 0.80 -2.25 -15.14
C PRO A 86 1.29 -1.98 -16.56
N LYS A 87 1.58 -0.72 -16.93
CA LYS A 87 2.07 -0.39 -18.28
C LYS A 87 3.56 -0.70 -18.41
N GLU A 88 4.32 -0.46 -17.36
CA GLU A 88 5.77 -0.69 -17.34
C GLU A 88 6.18 -2.02 -16.68
N TYR A 89 5.22 -2.75 -16.08
CA TYR A 89 5.48 -3.92 -15.24
C TYR A 89 6.41 -3.62 -14.06
N LYS A 90 6.30 -2.42 -13.48
CA LYS A 90 7.19 -1.93 -12.41
C LYS A 90 6.50 -1.81 -11.06
N SER A 91 7.29 -1.93 -9.99
CA SER A 91 6.86 -1.57 -8.64
C SER A 91 7.75 -0.46 -8.09
N HIS A 92 7.23 0.77 -8.03
CA HIS A 92 7.95 1.88 -7.42
C HIS A 92 8.12 1.68 -5.91
N TRP A 93 7.20 0.96 -5.28
CA TRP A 93 7.30 0.61 -3.86
C TRP A 93 8.51 -0.28 -3.55
N VAL A 94 8.74 -1.34 -4.33
CA VAL A 94 9.91 -2.22 -4.14
C VAL A 94 11.21 -1.46 -4.43
N LYS A 95 11.23 -0.60 -5.46
CA LYS A 95 12.34 0.33 -5.71
C LYS A 95 12.66 1.22 -4.51
N GLN A 96 11.64 1.85 -3.91
CA GLN A 96 11.80 2.68 -2.71
C GLN A 96 12.27 1.86 -1.50
N SER A 97 11.75 0.64 -1.36
CA SER A 97 12.14 -0.27 -0.29
C SER A 97 13.61 -0.62 -0.35
N GLN A 98 14.14 -0.96 -1.54
CA GLN A 98 15.57 -1.22 -1.72
C GLN A 98 16.42 0.02 -1.45
N MET A 99 15.97 1.20 -1.88
CA MET A 99 16.65 2.48 -1.59
C MET A 99 16.75 2.70 -0.07
N TRP A 100 15.67 2.44 0.66
CA TRP A 100 15.67 2.53 2.12
C TRP A 100 16.56 1.49 2.79
N LEU A 101 16.53 0.23 2.35
CA LEU A 101 17.43 -0.82 2.86
C LEU A 101 18.90 -0.48 2.64
N SER A 102 19.24 0.21 1.55
CA SER A 102 20.63 0.61 1.28
C SER A 102 21.17 1.62 2.31
N ASP A 103 20.26 2.37 2.96
CA ASP A 103 20.57 3.45 3.89
C ASP A 103 21.57 4.51 3.33
N LEU A 104 21.67 4.61 2.01
CA LEU A 104 22.48 5.61 1.34
C LEU A 104 21.73 6.95 1.34
N VAL A 105 22.40 8.01 1.81
CA VAL A 105 21.83 9.36 1.93
C VAL A 105 22.70 10.39 1.21
N GLY A 106 22.11 11.52 0.83
CA GLY A 106 22.84 12.63 0.20
C GLY A 106 23.52 12.19 -1.11
N PRO A 107 24.78 12.60 -1.36
CA PRO A 107 25.49 12.26 -2.60
C PRO A 107 25.62 10.75 -2.84
N ASP A 108 25.73 9.93 -1.80
CA ASP A 108 25.86 8.48 -1.96
C ASP A 108 24.59 7.82 -2.50
N SER A 109 23.40 8.41 -2.27
CA SER A 109 22.14 7.89 -2.85
C SER A 109 22.15 7.90 -4.38
N THR A 110 22.93 8.78 -5.01
CA THR A 110 23.05 8.88 -6.48
C THR A 110 23.94 7.79 -7.10
N ARG A 111 24.65 7.04 -6.26
CA ARG A 111 25.55 5.94 -6.65
C ARG A 111 24.83 4.63 -6.90
N ILE A 112 23.53 4.56 -6.60
CA ILE A 112 22.69 3.42 -6.89
C ILE A 112 21.60 3.82 -7.88
N ASN A 113 21.46 3.06 -8.94
CA ASN A 113 20.27 3.08 -9.78
C ASN A 113 19.48 1.80 -9.51
N ILE A 114 18.17 1.92 -9.29
CA ILE A 114 17.32 0.76 -8.97
C ILE A 114 16.21 0.69 -10.00
N GLU A 115 16.12 -0.44 -10.68
CA GLU A 115 14.99 -0.83 -11.51
C GLU A 115 14.28 -2.00 -10.85
N SER A 116 12.95 -1.92 -10.75
CA SER A 116 12.15 -2.94 -10.06
C SER A 116 10.99 -3.36 -10.92
N TYR A 117 10.92 -4.66 -11.18
CA TYR A 117 9.89 -5.28 -12.00
C TYR A 117 9.06 -6.24 -11.14
N PHE A 118 7.80 -6.44 -11.52
CA PHE A 118 6.98 -7.47 -10.91
C PHE A 118 6.71 -8.63 -11.88
N THR A 119 6.52 -9.82 -11.33
CA THR A 119 6.21 -11.04 -12.06
C THR A 119 4.99 -11.72 -11.41
N TYR A 120 4.20 -12.43 -12.21
CA TYR A 120 3.07 -13.24 -11.70
C TYR A 120 3.52 -14.66 -11.29
N GLN A 121 4.75 -15.05 -11.60
CA GLN A 121 5.35 -16.35 -11.29
C GLN A 121 6.63 -16.15 -10.49
N SER A 122 7.19 -17.24 -9.93
CA SER A 122 8.36 -17.24 -9.05
C SER A 122 9.42 -16.25 -9.54
N ALA A 123 9.65 -15.20 -8.75
CA ALA A 123 10.47 -14.08 -9.19
C ALA A 123 11.95 -14.48 -9.27
N PHE A 124 12.64 -13.96 -10.28
CA PHE A 124 14.08 -14.13 -10.45
C PHE A 124 14.86 -13.56 -9.26
N ASN A 125 16.06 -14.06 -9.03
CA ASN A 125 16.96 -13.44 -8.06
C ASN A 125 17.32 -12.01 -8.50
N PRO A 126 17.50 -11.08 -7.55
CA PRO A 126 17.89 -9.71 -7.87
C PRO A 126 19.30 -9.73 -8.45
N ALA A 127 19.61 -8.77 -9.32
CA ALA A 127 20.90 -8.68 -9.99
C ALA A 127 21.55 -7.32 -9.73
N LEU A 128 22.86 -7.31 -9.50
CA LEU A 128 23.62 -6.12 -9.14
C LEU A 128 24.85 -5.98 -10.04
N PHE A 129 24.83 -4.93 -10.88
CA PHE A 129 25.84 -4.65 -11.89
C PHE A 129 26.61 -3.38 -11.58
N ASN A 130 27.91 -3.37 -11.89
CA ASN A 130 28.69 -2.14 -11.83
C ASN A 130 28.49 -1.34 -13.12
N GLU A 131 28.01 -0.11 -13.02
CA GLU A 131 28.07 0.84 -14.14
C GLU A 131 29.44 1.51 -14.22
N SER A 132 30.04 1.77 -13.06
CA SER A 132 31.40 2.32 -12.93
C SER A 132 31.99 1.93 -11.58
N VAL A 133 33.22 2.39 -11.28
CA VAL A 133 33.90 2.14 -10.01
C VAL A 133 33.10 2.65 -8.80
N SER A 134 32.24 3.65 -8.98
CA SER A 134 31.51 4.29 -7.89
C SER A 134 29.98 4.23 -8.03
N LYS A 135 29.46 3.53 -9.05
CA LYS A 135 28.03 3.47 -9.34
C LYS A 135 27.58 2.07 -9.72
N VAL A 136 26.47 1.63 -9.14
CA VAL A 136 25.87 0.31 -9.40
C VAL A 136 24.42 0.43 -9.84
N THR A 137 23.97 -0.54 -10.63
CA THR A 137 22.57 -0.73 -10.99
C THR A 137 22.05 -2.02 -10.42
N ILE A 138 20.92 -1.93 -9.72
CA ILE A 138 20.24 -3.02 -9.05
C ILE A 138 18.93 -3.29 -9.80
N TYR A 139 18.78 -4.51 -10.28
CA TYR A 139 17.55 -5.03 -10.86
C TYR A 139 16.85 -5.91 -9.84
N LEU A 140 15.61 -5.56 -9.51
CA LEU A 140 14.77 -6.28 -8.56
C LEU A 140 13.61 -6.95 -9.28
N PHE A 141 13.27 -8.14 -8.82
CA PHE A 141 12.11 -8.89 -9.29
C PHE A 141 11.26 -9.31 -8.09
N SER A 142 10.00 -8.92 -8.13
CA SER A 142 9.06 -9.18 -7.04
C SER A 142 7.81 -9.89 -7.52
N GLN A 143 7.28 -10.81 -6.71
CA GLN A 143 6.00 -11.45 -6.98
C GLN A 143 4.88 -10.68 -6.28
N LEU A 144 3.76 -10.50 -6.97
CA LEU A 144 2.55 -9.93 -6.41
C LEU A 144 1.59 -11.05 -6.04
N ASP A 145 1.10 -11.04 -4.81
CA ASP A 145 0.02 -11.95 -4.43
C ASP A 145 -1.31 -11.21 -4.47
N THR A 146 -2.18 -11.68 -5.36
CA THR A 146 -3.56 -11.23 -5.48
C THR A 146 -4.51 -12.27 -4.89
N PRO A 147 -5.70 -11.88 -4.41
CA PRO A 147 -6.74 -12.82 -4.05
C PRO A 147 -7.02 -13.82 -5.20
N VAL A 148 -7.13 -15.10 -4.88
CA VAL A 148 -7.22 -16.20 -5.87
C VAL A 148 -8.60 -16.24 -6.57
N GLU A 149 -9.60 -15.52 -6.06
CA GLU A 149 -11.00 -15.78 -6.42
C GLU A 149 -11.52 -15.05 -7.68
N LYS A 150 -10.82 -14.06 -8.27
CA LYS A 150 -11.35 -13.36 -9.45
C LYS A 150 -10.24 -12.95 -10.43
N ILE A 151 -10.35 -13.46 -11.65
CA ILE A 151 -9.47 -13.17 -12.79
C ILE A 151 -9.88 -11.81 -13.39
N ASP A 152 -9.75 -10.73 -12.61
CA ASP A 152 -9.84 -9.36 -13.14
C ASP A 152 -8.64 -8.57 -12.64
N SER A 153 -7.86 -8.02 -13.56
CA SER A 153 -6.50 -7.51 -13.36
C SER A 153 -6.37 -6.24 -12.50
N ASN A 154 -7.45 -5.80 -11.86
CA ASN A 154 -7.52 -4.57 -11.07
C ASN A 154 -7.56 -4.81 -9.56
N GLU A 155 -7.35 -6.04 -9.08
CA GLU A 155 -7.37 -6.33 -7.64
C GLU A 155 -6.17 -5.71 -6.91
N ILE A 156 -6.43 -5.26 -5.69
CA ILE A 156 -5.42 -4.72 -4.79
C ILE A 156 -4.57 -5.90 -4.30
N PRO A 157 -3.24 -5.91 -4.52
CA PRO A 157 -2.40 -6.99 -4.02
C PRO A 157 -2.46 -7.05 -2.49
N LEU A 158 -2.50 -8.26 -1.96
CA LEU A 158 -2.46 -8.49 -0.51
C LEU A 158 -1.06 -8.20 0.04
N GLN A 159 -0.04 -8.57 -0.73
CA GLN A 159 1.37 -8.42 -0.39
C GLN A 159 2.26 -8.42 -1.63
N ILE A 160 3.53 -8.10 -1.42
CA ILE A 160 4.59 -8.25 -2.43
C ILE A 160 5.71 -9.10 -1.83
N HIS A 161 6.04 -10.21 -2.45
CA HIS A 161 7.28 -10.94 -2.18
C HIS A 161 8.44 -10.26 -2.90
N ALA A 162 9.20 -9.45 -2.17
CA ALA A 162 10.31 -8.68 -2.71
C ALA A 162 11.65 -9.36 -2.39
N ARG A 163 12.44 -9.65 -3.43
CA ARG A 163 13.84 -10.07 -3.30
C ARG A 163 14.73 -8.84 -3.49
N MET A 164 15.55 -8.53 -2.49
CA MET A 164 16.36 -7.31 -2.42
C MET A 164 17.78 -7.63 -1.97
N PHE A 165 18.71 -6.69 -2.16
CA PHE A 165 20.04 -6.72 -1.58
C PHE A 165 20.06 -6.10 -0.19
N ARG A 166 20.82 -6.71 0.71
CA ARG A 166 21.14 -6.14 2.01
C ARG A 166 22.08 -4.95 1.85
N ARG A 167 22.09 -4.12 2.88
CA ARG A 167 22.95 -2.93 2.96
C ARG A 167 24.42 -3.27 2.75
N ASP A 168 24.92 -4.26 3.48
CA ASP A 168 26.32 -4.70 3.46
C ASP A 168 26.77 -5.13 2.05
N ALA A 169 25.94 -5.86 1.31
CA ALA A 169 26.22 -6.25 -0.07
C ALA A 169 26.39 -5.04 -1.01
N ILE A 170 25.50 -4.05 -0.89
CA ILE A 170 25.55 -2.82 -1.70
C ILE A 170 26.79 -1.99 -1.33
N LEU A 171 27.03 -1.77 -0.04
CA LEU A 171 28.18 -0.99 0.44
C LEU A 171 29.51 -1.64 0.04
N LYS A 172 29.61 -2.97 0.17
CA LYS A 172 30.78 -3.73 -0.28
C LYS A 172 31.03 -3.54 -1.77
N LYS A 173 30.00 -3.58 -2.61
CA LYS A 173 30.16 -3.34 -4.05
C LYS A 173 30.62 -1.92 -4.36
N LEU A 174 30.09 -0.95 -3.63
CA LEU A 174 30.45 0.47 -3.76
C LEU A 174 31.80 0.83 -3.12
N GLY A 175 32.49 -0.11 -2.46
CA GLY A 175 33.73 0.16 -1.73
C GLY A 175 33.55 1.10 -0.55
N ILE A 176 32.32 1.22 -0.03
CA ILE A 176 32.01 2.04 1.14
C ILE A 176 32.22 1.19 2.39
N LYS A 177 32.98 1.70 3.36
CA LYS A 177 33.16 1.01 4.64
C LYS A 177 31.86 1.07 5.44
N GLN A 178 31.39 -0.08 5.90
CA GLN A 178 30.24 -0.15 6.80
C GLN A 178 30.58 0.57 8.10
N ASN A 179 29.63 1.38 8.58
CA ASN A 179 29.71 1.99 9.89
C ASN A 179 28.80 1.16 10.82
N ASP A 180 29.42 0.38 11.71
CA ASP A 180 28.72 -0.60 12.57
C ASP A 180 27.72 0.02 13.56
N SER A 181 27.69 1.35 13.65
CA SER A 181 26.83 2.10 14.57
C SER A 181 25.40 2.34 14.07
N SER A 182 25.10 2.11 12.79
CA SER A 182 23.77 2.38 12.23
C SER A 182 22.94 1.09 12.18
N PRO A 183 21.76 1.03 12.83
CA PRO A 183 20.93 -0.17 12.85
C PRO A 183 20.54 -0.59 11.42
N GLU A 184 20.60 -1.89 11.14
CA GLU A 184 20.13 -2.43 9.86
C GLU A 184 18.62 -2.33 9.77
N ARG A 185 18.11 -1.80 8.65
CA ARG A 185 16.67 -1.76 8.39
C ARG A 185 16.16 -3.15 8.04
N THR A 186 14.98 -3.48 8.53
CA THR A 186 14.35 -4.79 8.36
C THR A 186 13.08 -4.70 7.52
N CYS A 187 12.43 -5.83 7.24
CA CYS A 187 11.17 -5.85 6.49
C CYS A 187 10.05 -5.15 7.28
N LYS A 188 10.08 -5.23 8.62
CA LYS A 188 9.24 -4.44 9.52
C LYS A 188 9.33 -2.95 9.24
N ASP A 189 10.55 -2.40 9.12
CA ASP A 189 10.74 -0.96 8.88
C ASP A 189 10.16 -0.52 7.54
N LEU A 190 10.33 -1.36 6.50
CA LEU A 190 9.73 -1.14 5.19
C LEU A 190 8.20 -1.14 5.27
N ASN A 191 7.60 -2.07 6.01
CA ASN A 191 6.15 -2.15 6.12
C ASN A 191 5.55 -1.04 6.97
N TYR A 192 6.24 -0.61 8.02
CA TYR A 192 5.88 0.61 8.74
C TYR A 192 5.91 1.81 7.80
N ALA A 193 6.95 1.94 6.98
CA ALA A 193 7.09 3.04 6.06
C ALA A 193 6.06 3.02 4.91
N SER A 194 5.59 1.84 4.50
CA SER A 194 4.42 1.67 3.62
C SER A 194 3.17 2.30 4.22
N TYR A 195 2.90 2.01 5.49
CA TYR A 195 1.80 2.62 6.24
C TYR A 195 1.95 4.14 6.38
N VAL A 196 3.15 4.64 6.69
CA VAL A 196 3.42 6.08 6.79
C VAL A 196 3.15 6.79 5.45
N ILE A 197 3.57 6.20 4.32
CA ILE A 197 3.26 6.74 2.99
C ILE A 197 1.75 6.80 2.78
N ALA A 198 1.04 5.71 3.06
CA ALA A 198 -0.40 5.62 2.88
C ALA A 198 -1.14 6.66 3.75
N TYR A 199 -0.78 6.77 5.02
CA TYR A 199 -1.35 7.73 5.96
C TYR A 199 -1.10 9.16 5.51
N ASN A 200 0.13 9.53 5.19
CA ASN A 200 0.47 10.90 4.81
C ASN A 200 -0.16 11.34 3.48
N ARG A 201 -0.44 10.40 2.58
CA ARG A 201 -1.12 10.67 1.30
C ARG A 201 -2.64 10.66 1.40
N SER A 202 -3.20 10.07 2.44
CA SER A 202 -4.66 10.00 2.64
C SER A 202 -5.24 11.39 2.90
N ALA A 203 -6.46 11.63 2.44
CA ALA A 203 -7.15 12.90 2.67
C ALA A 203 -7.31 13.18 4.17
N GLU A 204 -7.19 14.45 4.59
CA GLU A 204 -7.17 14.83 6.01
C GLU A 204 -8.41 14.34 6.78
N LYS A 205 -9.59 14.44 6.16
CA LYS A 205 -10.85 13.97 6.76
C LYS A 205 -10.83 12.46 7.01
N ILE A 206 -10.25 11.68 6.09
CA ILE A 206 -10.11 10.22 6.20
C ILE A 206 -9.13 9.88 7.33
N ARG A 207 -7.98 10.56 7.42
CA ARG A 207 -7.04 10.38 8.54
C ARG A 207 -7.70 10.65 9.89
N LYS A 208 -8.39 11.79 10.04
CA LYS A 208 -9.11 12.13 11.28
C LYS A 208 -10.13 11.06 11.66
N ARG A 209 -10.85 10.51 10.68
CA ARG A 209 -11.78 9.39 10.90
C ARG A 209 -11.05 8.13 11.34
N PHE A 210 -9.94 7.80 10.68
CA PHE A 210 -9.13 6.64 11.02
C PHE A 210 -8.62 6.74 12.46
N ASP A 211 -8.00 7.86 12.83
CA ASP A 211 -7.43 8.10 14.17
C ASP A 211 -8.49 8.08 15.28
N LYS A 212 -9.70 8.59 14.98
CA LYS A 212 -10.82 8.55 15.94
C LYS A 212 -11.32 7.14 16.21
N ARG A 213 -11.23 6.25 15.22
CA ARG A 213 -11.86 4.91 15.26
C ARG A 213 -10.88 3.78 15.56
N ASN A 214 -9.61 3.98 15.23
CA ASN A 214 -8.61 2.92 15.28
C ASN A 214 -7.51 3.30 16.27
N PRO A 215 -7.19 2.41 17.23
CA PRO A 215 -6.09 2.63 18.17
C PRO A 215 -4.69 2.60 17.51
N GLY A 216 -4.62 2.29 16.21
CA GLY A 216 -3.40 2.28 15.41
C GLY A 216 -3.07 0.89 14.84
N ILE A 217 -1.86 0.78 14.29
CA ILE A 217 -1.29 -0.44 13.73
C ILE A 217 0.04 -0.70 14.42
N LEU A 218 0.24 -1.93 14.89
CA LEU A 218 1.47 -2.39 15.51
C LEU A 218 2.25 -3.26 14.53
N PHE A 219 3.47 -2.85 14.20
CA PHE A 219 4.40 -3.64 13.40
C PHE A 219 5.35 -4.39 14.34
N HIS A 220 5.37 -5.72 14.24
CA HIS A 220 6.22 -6.59 15.05
C HIS A 220 7.54 -6.90 14.35
N GLU A 221 8.49 -7.47 15.09
CA GLU A 221 9.74 -7.97 14.53
C GLU A 221 9.50 -9.05 13.47
N ASP A 222 10.41 -9.10 12.49
CA ASP A 222 10.32 -10.07 11.40
C ASP A 222 10.54 -11.50 11.90
N ILE A 223 9.77 -12.43 11.34
CA ILE A 223 10.00 -13.86 11.51
C ILE A 223 11.01 -14.31 10.45
N ILE A 224 12.22 -14.65 10.90
CA ILE A 224 13.27 -15.15 10.00
C ILE A 224 12.99 -16.62 9.66
N ILE A 225 12.84 -16.89 8.36
CA ILE A 225 12.63 -18.22 7.79
C ILE A 225 13.96 -18.76 7.28
N PRO A 226 14.29 -20.05 7.48
CA PRO A 226 15.61 -20.59 7.16
C PRO A 226 15.84 -20.91 5.67
N SER A 227 14.81 -20.87 4.81
CA SER A 227 14.96 -21.18 3.38
C SER A 227 14.06 -20.31 2.50
N GLU A 228 14.51 -20.05 1.28
CA GLU A 228 13.72 -19.34 0.26
C GLU A 228 12.40 -20.08 -0.05
N SER A 229 12.46 -21.41 -0.19
CA SER A 229 11.27 -22.22 -0.49
C SER A 229 10.21 -22.04 0.59
N SER A 230 10.58 -22.14 1.86
CA SER A 230 9.66 -21.92 2.97
C SER A 230 9.18 -20.49 3.05
N TRP A 231 9.97 -19.50 2.63
CA TRP A 231 9.59 -18.09 2.64
C TRP A 231 8.58 -17.75 1.53
N ASN A 232 8.73 -18.31 0.33
CA ASN A 232 7.81 -18.10 -0.79
C ASN A 232 6.37 -18.55 -0.44
N GLU A 233 6.21 -19.53 0.46
CA GLU A 233 4.90 -20.01 0.92
C GLU A 233 4.29 -19.16 2.04
N LYS A 234 5.02 -18.16 2.56
CA LYS A 234 4.53 -17.32 3.66
C LYS A 234 3.87 -16.06 3.14
N ASN A 235 2.77 -15.74 3.81
CA ASN A 235 2.08 -14.47 3.67
C ASN A 235 2.34 -13.59 4.87
N ILE A 236 2.36 -12.27 4.66
CA ILE A 236 2.38 -11.29 5.74
C ILE A 236 1.27 -11.62 6.73
N LEU A 237 1.64 -11.77 8.00
CA LEU A 237 0.70 -12.12 9.05
C LEU A 237 0.03 -10.84 9.52
N VAL A 238 -1.26 -10.72 9.24
CA VAL A 238 -2.10 -9.61 9.70
C VAL A 238 -3.15 -10.17 10.65
N THR A 239 -2.96 -9.97 11.94
CA THR A 239 -3.93 -10.38 12.97
C THR A 239 -4.54 -9.16 13.64
N ARG A 240 -5.70 -9.37 14.26
CA ARG A 240 -6.40 -8.32 15.00
C ARG A 240 -6.61 -8.75 16.43
N HIS A 241 -6.06 -7.96 17.36
CA HIS A 241 -6.27 -8.15 18.79
C HIS A 241 -6.67 -6.80 19.39
N ASN A 242 -7.75 -6.78 20.18
CA ASN A 242 -8.22 -5.58 20.88
C ASN A 242 -8.38 -4.34 19.96
N ARG A 243 -8.89 -4.55 18.74
CA ARG A 243 -9.08 -3.50 17.70
C ARG A 243 -7.77 -2.90 17.14
N VAL A 244 -6.60 -3.42 17.50
CA VAL A 244 -5.31 -3.07 16.90
C VAL A 244 -4.99 -4.08 15.80
N LEU A 245 -4.53 -3.59 14.63
CA LEU A 245 -3.91 -4.47 13.64
C LEU A 245 -2.47 -4.76 14.05
N HIS A 246 -2.14 -6.05 14.07
CA HIS A 246 -0.79 -6.53 14.27
C HIS A 246 -0.28 -7.04 12.93
N VAL A 247 0.82 -6.47 12.47
CA VAL A 247 1.45 -6.80 11.19
C VAL A 247 2.83 -7.38 11.47
N THR A 248 3.04 -8.62 11.03
CA THR A 248 4.32 -9.32 11.16
C THR A 248 4.75 -9.81 9.78
N SER A 249 5.98 -9.50 9.41
CA SER A 249 6.57 -9.97 8.17
C SER A 249 7.40 -11.22 8.35
N TYR A 250 7.46 -11.99 7.28
CA TYR A 250 8.43 -13.05 7.10
C TYR A 250 9.60 -12.53 6.26
N ALA A 251 10.81 -12.84 6.73
CA ALA A 251 12.05 -12.52 6.06
C ALA A 251 12.89 -13.78 5.82
N TYR A 252 13.59 -13.85 4.70
CA TYR A 252 14.68 -14.80 4.48
C TYR A 252 15.96 -14.03 4.16
N ILE A 253 17.03 -14.37 4.85
CA ILE A 253 18.34 -13.73 4.71
C ILE A 253 19.30 -14.79 4.19
N THR A 254 19.95 -14.52 3.07
CA THR A 254 20.94 -15.47 2.53
C THR A 254 22.20 -15.43 3.36
N GLU A 255 22.79 -16.61 3.62
CA GLU A 255 24.10 -16.68 4.23
C GLU A 255 25.16 -16.11 3.29
N ASN A 256 26.17 -15.46 3.85
CA ASN A 256 27.22 -14.75 3.11
C ASN A 256 28.02 -15.61 2.12
N ASN A 257 27.88 -16.94 2.18
CA ASN A 257 28.64 -17.88 1.36
C ASN A 257 27.87 -18.42 0.14
N ASP A 258 26.54 -18.44 0.18
CA ASP A 258 25.74 -19.19 -0.80
C ASP A 258 24.90 -18.31 -1.76
N ALA A 259 24.68 -17.03 -1.44
CA ALA A 259 24.09 -16.06 -2.37
C ALA A 259 24.29 -14.60 -1.89
N ASP A 260 25.17 -13.85 -2.54
CA ASP A 260 25.28 -12.38 -2.74
C ASP A 260 24.66 -11.35 -1.74
N GLY A 261 24.46 -11.70 -0.47
CA GLY A 261 23.94 -10.80 0.57
C GLY A 261 22.54 -10.25 0.25
N HIS A 262 21.59 -11.15 0.06
CA HIS A 262 20.20 -10.83 -0.22
C HIS A 262 19.32 -10.83 1.04
N ILE A 263 18.23 -10.09 0.97
CA ILE A 263 17.12 -10.10 1.93
C ILE A 263 15.80 -10.19 1.17
N PHE A 264 14.97 -11.11 1.61
CA PHE A 264 13.70 -11.45 0.99
C PHE A 264 12.61 -11.03 1.97
N CYS A 265 11.72 -10.13 1.56
CA CYS A 265 10.71 -9.54 2.44
C CYS A 265 9.29 -9.77 1.91
N THR A 266 8.38 -10.17 2.80
CA THR A 266 6.94 -10.04 2.57
C THR A 266 6.51 -8.61 2.88
N LEU A 267 6.31 -7.82 1.84
CA LEU A 267 6.04 -6.38 1.93
C LEU A 267 4.54 -6.07 1.87
N LEU A 268 4.11 -5.16 2.75
CA LEU A 268 2.79 -4.54 2.76
C LEU A 268 2.72 -3.49 1.63
N PRO A 269 1.82 -3.63 0.65
CA PRO A 269 1.68 -2.64 -0.41
C PRO A 269 1.05 -1.35 0.13
N PRO A 270 1.53 -0.15 -0.27
CA PRO A 270 0.95 1.11 0.19
C PRO A 270 -0.55 1.24 -0.08
N ILE A 271 -1.05 0.71 -1.19
CA ILE A 271 -2.49 0.66 -1.49
C ILE A 271 -3.29 -0.15 -0.48
N ARG A 272 -2.75 -1.28 0.01
CA ARG A 272 -3.39 -2.13 1.02
C ARG A 272 -3.42 -1.44 2.39
N ALA A 273 -2.32 -0.77 2.74
CA ALA A 273 -2.30 0.08 3.94
C ALA A 273 -3.30 1.24 3.83
N MET A 274 -3.45 1.84 2.64
CA MET A 274 -4.42 2.91 2.41
C MET A 274 -5.86 2.41 2.52
N GLU A 275 -6.15 1.20 2.06
CA GLU A 275 -7.45 0.55 2.26
C GLU A 275 -7.82 0.48 3.76
N TRP A 276 -6.89 0.06 4.62
CA TRP A 276 -7.12 0.04 6.07
C TRP A 276 -7.42 1.42 6.66
N ILE A 277 -6.83 2.47 6.08
CA ILE A 277 -7.05 3.85 6.51
C ILE A 277 -8.42 4.36 6.04
N TYR A 278 -8.81 4.03 4.81
CA TYR A 278 -10.07 4.48 4.20
C TYR A 278 -11.29 3.79 4.78
N TYR A 279 -11.27 2.46 4.85
CA TYR A 279 -12.40 1.67 5.33
C TYR A 279 -12.33 1.41 6.84
N GLY A 280 -11.19 1.70 7.48
CA GLY A 280 -10.92 1.35 8.85
C GLY A 280 -10.53 -0.11 9.01
N ILE A 281 -10.13 -0.48 10.23
CA ILE A 281 -9.82 -1.86 10.55
C ILE A 281 -11.15 -2.56 10.90
N TYR A 282 -11.71 -3.29 9.93
CA TYR A 282 -12.98 -4.02 10.04
C TYR A 282 -13.12 -4.80 11.36
N LYS A 283 -14.36 -4.81 11.90
CA LYS A 283 -14.74 -5.33 13.23
C LYS A 283 -14.65 -6.84 13.38
#